data_AF-A0A963WD27-F1
#
_entry.id   AF-A0A963WD27-F1
#
_cell.length_a   1.000
_cell.length_b   1.000
_cell.length_c   1.000
_cell.angle_alpha   90.00
_cell.angle_beta   90.00
_cell.angle_gamma   90.00
#
_symmetry.space_group_name_H-M   'P 1'
#
loop_
_entity.id
_entity.type
_entity.pdbx_description
1 polymer ?
#
loop_
_entity_poly.entity_id
_entity_poly.type
_entity_poly.pdbx_seq_one_letter_code
_entity_poly.pdbx_strand_id
1 'polypeptide(L)' 'MPVIKILPHPEYAPEGAEIQANVGDSICEALLEHDIEIEHACEMSCACTTCHVVVRKGYDSLNPPEEEEEDLLDRAWGL' A
#
# COMPACT_ATOMS: atom_id res chain seq x y z
N MET A 1 -1.20 -6.81 -16.43
CA MET A 1 -1.79 -6.35 -15.16
C MET A 1 -1.30 -7.28 -14.07
N PRO A 2 -0.37 -6.84 -13.20
CA PRO A 2 -0.01 -7.58 -12.00
C PRO A 2 -1.24 -7.81 -11.11
N VAL A 3 -1.15 -8.84 -10.27
CA VAL A 3 -2.16 -9.13 -9.23
C VAL A 3 -1.56 -8.74 -7.89
N ILE A 4 -2.28 -7.90 -7.14
CA ILE A 4 -1.95 -7.58 -5.76
C ILE A 4 -2.80 -8.49 -4.88
N LYS A 5 -2.15 -9.27 -4.02
CA LYS A 5 -2.82 -10.13 -3.04
C LYS A 5 -2.78 -9.47 -1.67
N ILE A 6 -3.94 -9.10 -1.16
CA ILE A 6 -4.15 -8.54 0.16
C ILE A 6 -4.37 -9.72 1.12
N LEU A 7 -3.54 -9.81 2.14
CA LEU A 7 -3.72 -10.80 3.20
C LEU A 7 -4.91 -10.41 4.10
N PRO A 8 -5.56 -11.38 4.78
CA PRO A 8 -6.64 -11.08 5.72
C PRO A 8 -6.26 -9.96 6.70
N HIS A 9 -7.06 -8.90 6.70
CA HIS A 9 -6.93 -7.73 7.56
C HIS A 9 -8.29 -7.40 8.18
N PRO A 10 -8.40 -7.29 9.52
CA PRO A 10 -9.70 -7.18 10.20
C PRO A 10 -10.54 -5.97 9.78
N GLU A 11 -9.91 -4.89 9.33
CA GLU A 11 -10.58 -3.63 8.98
C GLU A 11 -10.76 -3.45 7.47
N TYR A 12 -9.76 -3.83 6.67
CA TYR A 12 -9.69 -3.47 5.25
C TYR A 12 -10.03 -4.64 4.33
N ALA A 13 -9.76 -5.87 4.76
CA ALA A 13 -10.00 -7.07 3.95
C ALA A 13 -10.15 -8.30 4.87
N PRO A 14 -11.29 -8.48 5.57
CA PRO A 14 -11.43 -9.52 6.59
C PRO A 14 -11.09 -10.94 6.12
N GLU A 15 -11.43 -11.26 4.87
CA GLU A 15 -11.15 -12.55 4.22
C GLU A 15 -9.92 -12.51 3.30
N GLY A 16 -9.21 -11.37 3.25
CA GLY A 16 -8.23 -11.03 2.22
C GLY A 16 -8.89 -10.66 0.89
N ALA A 17 -8.08 -10.33 -0.10
CA ALA A 17 -8.55 -9.99 -1.44
C ALA A 17 -7.47 -10.22 -2.50
N GLU A 18 -7.89 -10.34 -3.75
CA GLU A 18 -6.99 -10.34 -4.91
C GLU A 18 -7.55 -9.34 -5.94
N ILE A 19 -6.73 -8.33 -6.27
CA ILE A 19 -7.12 -7.24 -7.16
C ILE A 19 -6.15 -7.16 -8.35
N GLN A 20 -6.63 -6.61 -9.46
CA GLN A 20 -5.78 -6.31 -10.62
C GLN A 20 -5.37 -4.84 -10.58
N ALA A 21 -4.09 -4.58 -10.79
CA ALA A 21 -3.53 -3.23 -10.92
C ALA A 21 -2.86 -3.06 -12.28
N ASN A 22 -2.71 -1.83 -12.74
CA ASN A 22 -1.90 -1.52 -13.91
C ASN A 22 -0.44 -1.34 -13.48
N VAL A 23 0.47 -1.47 -14.45
CA VAL A 23 1.88 -1.17 -14.19
C VAL A 23 2.01 0.36 -14.10
N GLY A 24 2.52 0.84 -12.98
CA GLY A 24 2.69 2.27 -12.70
C GLY A 24 1.71 2.82 -11.66
N ASP A 25 0.62 2.08 -11.34
CA ASP A 25 -0.29 2.47 -10.27
C ASP A 25 0.41 2.35 -8.91
N SER A 26 0.11 3.26 -7.98
CA SER A 26 0.49 3.05 -6.59
C SER A 26 -0.35 1.92 -5.99
N ILE A 27 0.19 1.23 -4.97
CA ILE A 27 -0.57 0.22 -4.23
C ILE A 27 -1.78 0.88 -3.55
N CYS A 28 -1.65 2.09 -3.04
CA CYS A 28 -2.73 2.82 -2.38
C CYS A 28 -3.91 3.07 -3.35
N GLU A 29 -3.65 3.62 -4.54
CA GLU A 29 -4.68 3.85 -5.56
C GLU A 29 -5.37 2.55 -5.97
N ALA A 30 -4.58 1.50 -6.23
CA ALA A 30 -5.12 0.20 -6.60
C ALA A 30 -6.04 -0.39 -5.52
N LEU A 31 -5.74 -0.20 -4.24
CA LEU A 31 -6.63 -0.64 -3.16
C LEU A 31 -7.95 0.15 -3.17
N LEU A 32 -7.88 1.48 -3.29
CA LEU A 32 -9.05 2.35 -3.29
C LEU A 32 -9.98 2.11 -4.48
N GLU A 33 -9.44 1.83 -5.67
CA GLU A 33 -10.23 1.49 -6.86
C GLU A 33 -11.04 0.19 -6.72
N HIS A 34 -10.67 -0.69 -5.77
CA HIS A 34 -11.32 -1.97 -5.50
C HIS A 34 -12.04 -1.98 -4.14
N ASP A 35 -12.47 -0.81 -3.65
CA ASP A 35 -13.24 -0.63 -2.40
C ASP A 35 -12.49 -1.11 -1.14
N ILE A 36 -11.16 -1.18 -1.18
CA ILE A 36 -10.30 -1.44 -0.02
C ILE A 36 -9.84 -0.08 0.51
N GLU A 37 -10.66 0.51 1.40
CA GLU A 37 -10.51 1.87 1.92
C GLU A 37 -9.37 2.01 2.95
N ILE A 38 -8.12 1.72 2.53
CA ILE A 38 -6.93 1.99 3.34
C ILE A 38 -6.86 3.48 3.68
N GLU A 39 -6.46 3.83 4.90
CA GLU A 39 -6.35 5.23 5.29
C GLU A 39 -5.25 5.96 4.50
N HIS A 40 -5.53 7.20 4.08
CA HIS A 40 -4.62 8.00 3.25
C HIS A 40 -4.75 9.49 3.61
N ALA A 41 -4.51 9.82 4.87
CA ALA A 41 -4.78 11.14 5.46
C ALA A 41 -4.09 12.33 4.76
N CYS A 42 -2.95 12.10 4.08
CA CYS A 42 -2.26 13.13 3.30
C CYS A 42 -2.68 13.20 1.83
N GLU A 43 -3.77 12.53 1.44
CA GLU A 43 -4.26 12.49 0.06
C GLU A 43 -3.17 12.02 -0.92
N MET A 44 -2.46 10.94 -0.55
CA MET A 44 -1.38 10.31 -1.36
C MET A 44 -0.19 11.24 -1.70
N SER A 45 0.03 12.28 -0.89
CA SER A 45 1.09 13.28 -1.11
C SER A 45 2.40 13.00 -0.35
N CYS A 46 2.66 11.76 0.04
CA CYS A 46 3.86 11.37 0.83
C CYS A 46 4.11 12.26 2.06
N ALA A 47 3.08 12.49 2.90
CA ALA A 47 3.18 13.36 4.08
C ALA A 47 2.52 12.78 5.35
N CYS A 48 2.21 11.48 5.36
CA CYS A 48 1.72 10.75 6.53
C CYS A 48 2.14 9.28 6.43
N THR A 49 1.79 8.47 7.43
CA THR A 49 2.11 7.02 7.45
C THR A 49 0.85 6.15 7.45
N THR A 50 -0.31 6.71 7.13
CA THR A 50 -1.61 6.01 7.27
C THR A 50 -1.85 4.96 6.18
N CYS A 51 -1.23 5.12 5.01
CA CYS A 51 -1.29 4.15 3.91
C CYS A 51 -0.22 3.05 4.00
N HIS A 52 0.47 2.94 5.13
CA HIS A 52 1.58 2.00 5.30
C HIS A 52 1.15 0.55 5.04
N VAL A 53 1.89 -0.15 4.18
CA VAL A 53 1.72 -1.56 3.86
C VAL A 53 3.04 -2.30 3.94
N VAL A 54 2.99 -3.62 4.17
CA VAL A 54 4.18 -4.48 4.14
C VAL A 54 4.13 -5.40 2.93
N VAL A 55 5.03 -5.17 1.98
CA VAL A 55 5.15 -5.99 0.76
C VAL A 55 5.87 -7.30 1.08
N ARG A 56 5.10 -8.37 1.37
CA ARG A 56 5.64 -9.69 1.74
C ARG A 56 6.29 -10.44 0.58
N LYS A 57 5.88 -10.17 -0.66
CA LYS A 57 6.37 -10.80 -1.89
C LYS A 57 6.33 -9.78 -3.02
N GLY A 58 7.36 -9.78 -3.88
CA GLY A 58 7.42 -8.88 -5.03
C GLY A 58 7.99 -7.49 -4.75
N TYR A 59 8.58 -7.25 -3.56
CA TYR A 59 9.21 -5.97 -3.23
C TYR A 59 10.29 -5.57 -4.25
N ASP A 60 11.14 -6.51 -4.65
CA ASP A 60 12.21 -6.28 -5.65
C ASP A 60 11.68 -5.89 -7.06
N SER A 61 10.37 -5.96 -7.29
CA SER A 61 9.75 -5.51 -8.55
C SER A 61 9.21 -4.08 -8.50
N LEU A 62 9.22 -3.46 -7.32
CA LEU A 62 8.84 -2.06 -7.13
C LEU A 62 10.05 -1.15 -7.30
N ASN A 63 9.79 0.14 -7.48
CA ASN A 63 10.84 1.15 -7.39
C ASN A 63 11.37 1.20 -5.95
N PRO A 64 12.66 1.56 -5.75
CA PRO A 64 13.14 1.88 -4.41
C PRO A 64 12.32 3.04 -3.83
N PRO A 65 12.16 3.10 -2.49
CA PRO A 65 11.52 4.23 -1.84
C PRO A 65 12.30 5.51 -2.11
N GLU A 66 11.57 6.63 -2.14
CA GLU A 66 12.17 7.96 -2.18
C GLU A 66 12.67 8.35 -0.79
N GLU A 67 13.61 9.30 -0.68
CA GLU A 67 14.16 9.75 0.60
C GLU A 67 13.06 10.22 1.57
N GLU A 68 12.06 10.93 1.05
CA GLU A 68 10.91 11.40 1.83
C GLU A 68 10.05 10.24 2.37
N GLU A 69 9.95 9.14 1.63
CA GLU A 69 9.25 7.93 2.08
C GLU A 69 10.05 7.23 3.18
N GLU A 70 11.38 7.11 3.04
CA GLU A 70 12.26 6.53 4.06
C GLU A 70 12.14 7.28 5.40
N ASP A 71 12.14 8.61 5.38
CA ASP A 71 11.96 9.47 6.57
C ASP A 71 10.60 9.26 7.26
N LEU A 72 9.55 8.99 6.48
CA LEU A 72 8.22 8.70 7.01
C LEU A 72 8.12 7.28 7.55
N LEU A 73 8.79 6.32 6.90
CA LEU A 73 8.81 4.93 7.36
C LEU A 73 9.40 4.83 8.76
N ASP A 74 10.42 5.61 9.13
CA ASP A 74 10.94 5.64 10.52
C ASP A 74 9.87 5.95 11.60
N ARG A 75 8.73 6.52 11.19
CA ARG A 75 7.61 6.88 12.06
C ARG A 75 6.40 5.96 11.91
N ALA A 76 6.45 5.00 10.99
CA ALA A 76 5.37 4.06 10.72
C ALA A 76 5.25 3.01 11.84
N TRP A 77 4.02 2.60 12.10
CA TRP A 77 3.73 1.64 13.18
C TRP A 77 4.00 0.20 12.72
N GLY A 78 4.59 -0.62 13.60
CA GLY A 78 4.76 -2.05 13.36
C GLY A 78 5.94 -2.46 12.46
N LEU A 79 6.93 -1.57 12.31
CA LEU A 79 8.26 -1.89 11.75
C LEU A 79 9.14 -2.64 12.75
#